data_AF-R9I3D3-F1
#
_entry.id   AF-R9I3D3-F1
#
_cell.length_a   1.000
_cell.length_b   1.000
_cell.length_c   1.000
_cell.angle_alpha   90.00
_cell.angle_beta   90.00
_cell.angle_gamma   90.00
#
_symmetry.space_group_name_H-M   'P 1'
#
loop_
_entity.id
_entity.type
_entity.pdbx_description
1 polymer ?
#
loop_
_entity_poly.entity_id
_entity_poly.type
_entity_poly.pdbx_seq_one_letter_code
_entity_poly.pdbx_strand_id
1 'polypeptide(L)'
;MKVLYFIVCLLLVACSGDNQPEVNQPFELKNIIVGDQQNQQTFENVAPNVAIVLEFSDAVDEASARNNIALKHEELPVSCDYEFLQEKKVSVTPKGGFKVLSSYKLIVNPGVKSTSGTLLSNGKVCMIKTGMDDTDKFERIPDEDLLTLVQKQTFKYFWDFGHEYSGMARERTTSGDVVTTGGTGFGVMAMLVAAERGFITRQQAVERVQKIVTFLDKECTAYHGAYAHWINGATGATKPFSEKDNGADLVETSLLFQGLLAARAYFKENTEVESRLRADITRLWEAIDWTWFRKNGEDVLYWHWSPDYGFEKNLAIRGWNECLITYILAASSPTHAIDKVVYEAGWAKNGGIRNGKSYYGITLPLGSDKGGPLFLSQYSFLGINPQGLEDQYADYWMQNRNHTLINYNYCKENPKGYTGYSASCWGLTASDGDTGYSAHSPTNDKGVIAPTAALSAFPYTPEESMEALHFFYYKMGDKLWKDYGFIDAFNLTADWYDTQYIAIDQGPIICMIENYRTGLLWNLFMSIPEIQQGLKKLGFQSPCLN
;
A
#
# COMPACT_ATOMS: atom_id res chain seq x y z
N MET A 1 -58.35 -34.99 -99.03
CA MET A 1 -57.23 -35.72 -98.43
C MET A 1 -57.42 -35.67 -96.92
N LYS A 2 -57.74 -36.84 -96.32
CA LYS A 2 -57.76 -37.23 -94.88
C LYS A 2 -58.29 -36.19 -93.85
N VAL A 3 -59.52 -36.35 -93.32
CA VAL A 3 -59.86 -37.09 -92.06
C VAL A 3 -59.50 -36.22 -90.82
N LEU A 4 -60.32 -35.92 -89.79
CA LEU A 4 -61.64 -36.37 -89.32
C LEU A 4 -61.84 -35.77 -87.89
N TYR A 5 -63.09 -35.41 -87.50
CA TYR A 5 -63.70 -35.35 -86.13
C TYR A 5 -63.05 -34.51 -84.99
N PHE A 6 -63.71 -34.01 -83.94
CA PHE A 6 -65.09 -33.70 -83.51
C PHE A 6 -64.96 -33.05 -82.10
N ILE A 7 -65.96 -32.26 -81.69
CA ILE A 7 -66.45 -32.01 -80.31
C ILE A 7 -65.68 -31.13 -79.30
N VAL A 8 -66.38 -30.03 -78.95
CA VAL A 8 -66.78 -29.47 -77.63
C VAL A 8 -65.84 -29.65 -76.42
N CYS A 9 -65.48 -28.52 -75.79
CA CYS A 9 -65.16 -28.47 -74.35
C CYS A 9 -65.83 -27.26 -73.65
N LEU A 10 -66.46 -27.57 -72.52
CA LEU A 10 -67.08 -26.69 -71.54
C LEU A 10 -66.09 -25.78 -70.82
N LEU A 11 -66.60 -24.62 -70.41
CA LEU A 11 -66.04 -23.72 -69.40
C LEU A 11 -66.12 -24.34 -67.99
N LEU A 12 -65.00 -24.35 -67.27
CA LEU A 12 -64.96 -24.40 -65.81
C LEU A 12 -63.90 -23.41 -65.31
N VAL A 13 -64.34 -22.53 -64.40
CA VAL A 13 -63.55 -21.58 -63.64
C VAL A 13 -62.85 -22.30 -62.49
N ALA A 14 -61.56 -22.05 -62.30
CA ALA A 14 -60.82 -22.44 -61.09
C ALA A 14 -60.02 -21.23 -60.59
N CYS A 15 -60.30 -20.81 -59.35
CA CYS A 15 -59.57 -19.79 -58.62
C CYS A 15 -58.17 -20.30 -58.25
N SER A 16 -57.12 -19.59 -58.65
CA SER A 16 -55.78 -19.75 -58.10
C SER A 16 -55.60 -18.75 -56.96
N GLY A 17 -55.40 -19.24 -55.74
CA GLY A 17 -54.94 -18.41 -54.61
C GLY A 17 -53.47 -18.05 -54.80
N ASP A 18 -53.18 -16.75 -54.81
CA ASP A 18 -51.83 -16.21 -54.76
C ASP A 18 -51.25 -16.41 -53.35
N ASN A 19 -50.40 -17.42 -53.18
CA ASN A 19 -49.44 -17.47 -52.09
C ASN A 19 -48.14 -16.81 -52.58
N GLN A 20 -47.92 -15.55 -52.23
CA GLN A 20 -46.57 -15.00 -52.25
C GLN A 20 -45.75 -15.66 -51.12
N PRO A 21 -44.52 -16.12 -51.36
CA PRO A 21 -43.67 -16.62 -50.29
C PRO A 21 -43.31 -15.45 -49.36
N GLU A 22 -43.64 -15.58 -48.08
CA GLU A 22 -43.11 -14.70 -47.03
C GLU A 22 -41.58 -14.72 -47.14
N VAL A 23 -40.99 -13.53 -47.31
CA VAL A 23 -39.54 -13.36 -47.21
C VAL A 23 -39.19 -13.64 -45.75
N ASN A 24 -38.66 -14.84 -45.47
CA ASN A 24 -38.13 -15.20 -44.15
C ASN A 24 -37.09 -14.14 -43.75
N GLN A 25 -37.46 -13.21 -42.87
CA GLN A 25 -36.52 -12.25 -42.34
C GLN A 25 -35.46 -13.01 -41.53
N PRO A 26 -34.17 -12.67 -41.66
CA PRO A 26 -33.11 -13.35 -40.93
C PRO A 26 -33.32 -13.18 -39.41
N PHE A 27 -33.17 -14.30 -38.69
CA PHE A 27 -33.14 -14.27 -37.23
C PHE A 27 -31.75 -13.77 -36.79
N GLU A 28 -31.73 -12.63 -36.11
CA GLU A 28 -30.50 -11.87 -35.80
C GLU A 28 -30.47 -11.44 -34.34
N LEU A 29 -29.28 -11.42 -33.75
CA LEU A 29 -29.02 -10.77 -32.47
C LEU A 29 -28.83 -9.27 -32.72
N LYS A 30 -29.81 -8.47 -32.32
CA LYS A 30 -29.82 -7.02 -32.52
C LYS A 30 -28.95 -6.32 -31.50
N ASN A 31 -29.12 -6.64 -30.21
CA ASN A 31 -28.40 -5.97 -29.14
C ASN A 31 -27.88 -6.94 -28.06
N ILE A 32 -26.70 -6.63 -27.54
CA ILE A 32 -26.18 -7.12 -26.26
C ILE A 32 -26.08 -5.92 -25.33
N ILE A 33 -26.81 -5.94 -24.22
CA ILE A 33 -26.84 -4.88 -23.23
C ILE A 33 -26.32 -5.45 -21.91
N VAL A 34 -25.35 -4.77 -21.30
CA VAL A 34 -24.78 -5.16 -20.00
C VAL A 34 -24.66 -3.89 -19.16
N GLY A 35 -25.53 -3.74 -18.16
CA GLY A 35 -25.65 -2.49 -17.41
C GLY A 35 -26.10 -1.33 -18.31
N ASP A 36 -25.29 -0.27 -18.38
CA ASP A 36 -25.49 0.92 -19.21
C ASP A 36 -24.80 0.85 -20.59
N GLN A 37 -24.04 -0.23 -20.84
CA GLN A 37 -23.28 -0.43 -22.07
C GLN A 37 -24.04 -1.33 -23.06
N GLN A 38 -23.83 -1.07 -24.36
CA GLN A 38 -24.47 -1.83 -25.43
C GLN A 38 -23.50 -2.11 -26.59
N ASN A 39 -23.59 -3.33 -27.14
CA ASN A 39 -22.92 -3.77 -28.38
C ASN A 39 -21.39 -3.59 -28.41
N GLN A 40 -20.74 -3.67 -27.25
CA GLN A 40 -19.28 -3.61 -27.12
C GLN A 40 -18.62 -4.96 -27.42
N GLN A 41 -17.38 -4.93 -27.93
CA GLN A 41 -16.56 -6.14 -28.03
C GLN A 41 -16.03 -6.58 -26.66
N THR A 42 -15.77 -5.60 -25.78
CA THR A 42 -15.44 -5.79 -24.37
C THR A 42 -16.24 -4.76 -23.57
N PHE A 43 -17.09 -5.25 -22.66
CA PHE A 43 -17.78 -4.44 -21.67
C PHE A 43 -16.83 -4.26 -20.47
N GLU A 44 -16.58 -3.03 -20.05
CA GLU A 44 -15.61 -2.71 -18.99
C GLU A 44 -16.33 -2.19 -17.74
N ASN A 45 -15.76 -2.37 -16.55
CA ASN A 45 -16.33 -1.90 -15.28
C ASN A 45 -17.79 -2.33 -15.03
N VAL A 46 -18.14 -3.55 -15.45
CA VAL A 46 -19.48 -4.09 -15.27
C VAL A 46 -19.76 -4.36 -13.80
N ALA A 47 -20.85 -3.80 -13.27
CA ALA A 47 -21.21 -3.98 -11.86
C ALA A 47 -21.61 -5.45 -11.57
N PRO A 48 -21.32 -5.99 -10.38
CA PRO A 48 -21.54 -7.40 -10.04
C PRO A 48 -22.97 -7.93 -10.23
N ASN A 49 -23.98 -7.07 -10.04
CA ASN A 49 -25.38 -7.47 -9.94
C ASN A 49 -26.21 -7.21 -11.21
N VAL A 50 -25.58 -6.83 -12.32
CA VAL A 50 -26.29 -6.54 -13.57
C VAL A 50 -26.57 -7.82 -14.38
N ALA A 51 -27.71 -7.85 -15.04
CA ALA A 51 -28.03 -8.89 -16.00
C ALA A 51 -27.47 -8.55 -17.40
N ILE A 52 -27.21 -9.59 -18.19
CA ILE A 52 -26.91 -9.47 -19.62
C ILE A 52 -28.24 -9.59 -20.36
N VAL A 53 -28.63 -8.58 -21.12
CA VAL A 53 -29.85 -8.63 -21.93
C VAL A 53 -29.49 -8.78 -23.40
N LEU A 54 -29.98 -9.86 -24.00
CA LEU A 54 -29.83 -10.18 -25.42
C LEU A 54 -31.15 -9.91 -26.13
N GLU A 55 -31.15 -9.03 -27.13
CA GLU A 55 -32.33 -8.68 -27.91
C GLU A 55 -32.21 -9.23 -29.33
N PHE A 56 -33.22 -9.98 -29.77
CA PHE A 56 -33.26 -10.64 -31.07
C PHE A 56 -34.31 -10.02 -32.00
N SER A 57 -34.20 -10.27 -33.31
CA SER A 57 -35.15 -9.77 -34.31
C SER A 57 -36.55 -10.40 -34.19
N ASP A 58 -36.64 -11.61 -33.65
CA ASP A 58 -37.88 -12.40 -33.53
C ASP A 58 -37.96 -13.13 -32.18
N ALA A 59 -39.12 -13.74 -31.89
CA ALA A 59 -39.35 -14.49 -30.67
C ALA A 59 -38.38 -15.67 -30.56
N VAL A 60 -37.79 -15.88 -29.37
CA VAL A 60 -36.70 -16.85 -29.15
C VAL A 60 -37.21 -18.16 -28.58
N ASP A 61 -36.77 -19.30 -29.12
CA ASP A 61 -37.03 -20.61 -28.54
C ASP A 61 -36.19 -20.81 -27.26
N GLU A 62 -36.86 -21.02 -26.12
CA GLU A 62 -36.20 -21.05 -24.82
C GLU A 62 -35.17 -22.18 -24.66
N ALA A 63 -35.50 -23.36 -25.16
CA ALA A 63 -34.63 -24.53 -25.05
C ALA A 63 -33.34 -24.35 -25.87
N SER A 64 -33.45 -23.82 -27.09
CA SER A 64 -32.30 -23.50 -27.91
C SER A 64 -31.43 -22.41 -27.29
N ALA A 65 -32.03 -21.36 -26.72
CA ALA A 65 -31.32 -20.27 -26.05
C ALA A 65 -30.49 -20.79 -24.86
N ARG A 66 -31.11 -21.55 -23.95
CA ARG A 66 -30.44 -22.13 -22.76
C ARG A 66 -29.26 -23.06 -23.12
N ASN A 67 -29.33 -23.74 -24.27
CA ASN A 67 -28.28 -24.65 -24.73
C ASN A 67 -27.16 -23.96 -25.52
N ASN A 68 -27.40 -22.76 -26.07
CA ASN A 68 -26.49 -22.11 -27.01
C ASN A 68 -25.94 -20.76 -26.52
N ILE A 69 -26.48 -20.21 -25.45
CA ILE A 69 -25.94 -19.04 -24.75
C ILE A 69 -25.16 -19.56 -23.55
N ALA A 70 -23.90 -19.15 -23.43
CA ALA A 70 -23.02 -19.57 -22.35
C ALA A 70 -22.21 -18.39 -21.83
N LEU A 71 -22.05 -18.35 -20.51
CA LEU A 71 -21.11 -17.46 -19.84
C LEU A 71 -19.98 -18.30 -19.26
N LYS A 72 -18.74 -17.85 -19.43
CA LYS A 72 -17.54 -18.49 -18.87
C LYS A 72 -16.72 -17.54 -18.04
N HIS A 73 -16.08 -18.06 -17.00
CA HIS A 73 -15.06 -17.39 -16.18
C HIS A 73 -13.82 -18.29 -16.17
N GLU A 74 -12.65 -17.77 -16.56
CA GLU A 74 -11.41 -18.56 -16.67
C GLU A 74 -11.59 -19.87 -17.49
N GLU A 75 -12.31 -19.75 -18.62
CA GLU A 75 -12.70 -20.86 -19.50
C GLU A 75 -13.66 -21.91 -18.90
N LEU A 76 -14.00 -21.80 -17.62
CA LEU A 76 -14.98 -22.65 -16.95
C LEU A 76 -16.40 -22.11 -17.12
N PRO A 77 -17.42 -22.98 -17.36
CA PRO A 77 -18.82 -22.55 -17.45
C PRO A 77 -19.34 -21.93 -16.15
N VAL A 78 -20.11 -20.86 -16.26
CA VAL A 78 -20.80 -20.19 -15.16
C VAL A 78 -22.28 -20.54 -15.22
N SER A 79 -22.84 -21.03 -14.11
CA SER A 79 -24.28 -21.30 -14.04
C SER A 79 -25.05 -19.98 -14.11
N CYS A 80 -26.05 -19.91 -14.99
CA CYS A 80 -26.85 -18.71 -15.21
C CYS A 80 -28.34 -19.00 -15.04
N ASP A 81 -29.07 -18.02 -14.54
CA ASP A 81 -30.51 -17.94 -14.63
C ASP A 81 -30.90 -17.22 -15.93
N TYR A 82 -31.97 -17.70 -16.56
CA TYR A 82 -32.48 -17.15 -17.82
C TYR A 82 -33.94 -16.75 -17.65
N GLU A 83 -34.24 -15.50 -18.01
CA GLU A 83 -35.58 -14.94 -18.03
C GLU A 83 -35.90 -14.46 -19.45
N PHE A 84 -37.05 -14.88 -19.99
CA PHE A 84 -37.50 -14.56 -21.33
C PHE A 84 -38.49 -13.40 -21.27
N LEU A 85 -38.05 -12.24 -21.75
CA LEU A 85 -38.76 -10.97 -21.63
C LEU A 85 -39.36 -10.58 -22.98
N GLN A 86 -40.67 -10.29 -23.00
CA GLN A 86 -41.36 -9.77 -24.20
C GLN A 86 -41.14 -10.63 -25.47
N GLU A 87 -40.93 -11.94 -25.30
CA GLU A 87 -40.67 -12.98 -26.32
C GLU A 87 -39.36 -12.83 -27.12
N LYS A 88 -38.85 -11.61 -27.34
CA LYS A 88 -37.67 -11.31 -28.17
C LYS A 88 -36.39 -11.03 -27.37
N LYS A 89 -36.49 -10.95 -26.04
CA LYS A 89 -35.35 -10.66 -25.17
C LYS A 89 -35.07 -11.82 -24.23
N VAL A 90 -33.78 -12.10 -24.05
CA VAL A 90 -33.29 -13.09 -23.09
C VAL A 90 -32.39 -12.36 -22.10
N SER A 91 -32.81 -12.33 -20.83
CA SER A 91 -31.98 -11.87 -19.72
C SER A 91 -31.19 -13.06 -19.18
N VAL A 92 -29.87 -12.89 -19.04
CA VAL A 92 -28.93 -13.91 -18.57
C VAL A 92 -28.21 -13.34 -17.35
N THR A 93 -28.42 -13.97 -16.19
CA THR A 93 -27.84 -13.52 -14.92
C THR A 93 -26.98 -14.63 -14.34
N PRO A 94 -25.67 -14.43 -14.08
CA PRO A 94 -24.85 -15.42 -13.40
C PRO A 94 -25.40 -15.68 -11.98
N LYS A 95 -25.53 -16.96 -11.60
CA LYS A 95 -25.97 -17.34 -10.26
C LYS A 95 -24.95 -16.86 -9.23
N GLY A 96 -25.41 -16.05 -8.27
CA GLY A 96 -24.55 -15.38 -7.29
C GLY A 96 -23.91 -14.08 -7.78
N GLY A 97 -24.29 -13.58 -8.96
CA GLY A 97 -23.72 -12.37 -9.56
C GLY A 97 -22.36 -12.62 -10.22
N PHE A 98 -21.84 -11.58 -10.89
CA PHE A 98 -20.46 -11.60 -11.33
C PHE A 98 -19.52 -11.42 -10.14
N LYS A 99 -18.37 -12.10 -10.15
CA LYS A 99 -17.25 -11.78 -9.29
C LYS A 99 -16.74 -10.38 -9.64
N VAL A 100 -16.36 -9.59 -8.64
CA VAL A 100 -15.70 -8.29 -8.84
C VAL A 100 -14.34 -8.46 -9.52
N LEU A 101 -13.89 -7.45 -10.26
CA LEU A 101 -12.55 -7.39 -10.87
C LEU A 101 -12.17 -8.63 -11.71
N SER A 102 -13.15 -9.25 -12.37
CA SER A 102 -13.02 -10.54 -13.04
C SER A 102 -13.37 -10.43 -14.51
N SER A 103 -12.87 -11.34 -15.34
CA SER A 103 -13.17 -11.39 -16.77
C SER A 103 -14.05 -12.58 -17.12
N TYR A 104 -15.15 -12.29 -17.79
CA TYR A 104 -16.12 -13.25 -18.28
C TYR A 104 -16.18 -13.23 -19.81
N LYS A 105 -16.45 -14.38 -20.40
CA LYS A 105 -16.66 -14.54 -21.85
C LYS A 105 -18.10 -14.96 -22.08
N LEU A 106 -18.87 -14.08 -22.70
CA LEU A 106 -20.23 -14.39 -23.16
C LEU A 106 -20.14 -14.94 -24.58
N ILE A 107 -20.79 -16.08 -24.81
CA ILE A 107 -20.83 -16.80 -26.07
C ILE A 107 -22.29 -17.01 -26.45
N VAL A 108 -22.71 -16.46 -27.58
CA VAL A 108 -24.01 -16.72 -28.21
C VAL A 108 -23.74 -17.49 -29.49
N ASN A 109 -24.08 -18.78 -29.51
CA ASN A 109 -23.81 -19.64 -30.66
C ASN A 109 -24.90 -19.51 -31.75
N PRO A 110 -24.58 -19.75 -33.04
CA PRO A 110 -25.56 -19.77 -34.12
C PRO A 110 -26.71 -20.79 -33.95
N GLY A 111 -26.58 -21.72 -33.00
CA GLY A 111 -27.59 -22.74 -32.69
C GLY A 111 -28.84 -22.22 -31.95
N VAL A 112 -28.87 -20.95 -31.53
CA VAL A 112 -30.10 -20.30 -31.01
C VAL A 112 -31.13 -20.23 -32.15
N LYS A 113 -32.40 -20.54 -31.86
CA LYS A 113 -33.50 -20.56 -32.83
C LYS A 113 -34.57 -19.54 -32.46
N SER A 114 -35.27 -19.02 -33.46
CA SER A 114 -36.58 -18.41 -33.25
C SER A 114 -37.62 -19.47 -32.88
N THR A 115 -38.77 -19.07 -32.34
CA THR A 115 -39.93 -19.96 -32.10
C THR A 115 -40.48 -20.57 -33.40
N SER A 116 -40.25 -19.92 -34.53
CA SER A 116 -40.54 -20.43 -35.88
C SER A 116 -39.49 -21.44 -36.40
N GLY A 117 -38.42 -21.70 -35.63
CA GLY A 117 -37.38 -22.69 -35.94
C GLY A 117 -36.21 -22.16 -36.78
N THR A 118 -36.15 -20.86 -37.05
CA THR A 118 -35.08 -20.23 -37.85
C THR A 118 -33.81 -20.07 -37.02
N LEU A 119 -32.66 -20.51 -37.54
CA LEU A 119 -31.37 -20.40 -36.84
C LEU A 119 -30.83 -18.97 -36.82
N LEU A 120 -30.10 -18.64 -35.75
CA LEU A 120 -29.43 -17.37 -35.61
C LEU A 120 -28.36 -17.21 -36.69
N SER A 121 -28.47 -16.14 -37.46
CA SER A 121 -27.66 -15.91 -38.67
C SER A 121 -26.15 -15.87 -38.37
N ASN A 122 -25.76 -15.29 -37.22
CA ASN A 122 -24.38 -15.20 -36.78
C ASN A 122 -24.27 -15.34 -35.26
N GLY A 123 -23.27 -16.09 -34.80
CA GLY A 123 -22.91 -16.13 -33.39
C GLY A 123 -22.16 -14.87 -32.96
N LYS A 124 -22.08 -14.64 -31.65
CA LYS A 124 -21.37 -13.50 -31.07
C LYS A 124 -20.58 -13.93 -29.84
N VAL A 125 -19.36 -13.40 -29.73
CA VAL A 125 -18.52 -13.54 -28.53
C VAL A 125 -18.11 -12.15 -28.10
N CYS A 126 -18.33 -11.83 -26.83
CA CYS A 126 -17.85 -10.59 -26.21
C CYS A 126 -17.27 -10.88 -24.82
N MET A 127 -16.37 -10.00 -24.40
CA MET A 127 -15.79 -10.04 -23.06
C MET A 127 -16.58 -9.13 -22.13
N ILE A 128 -16.75 -9.54 -20.88
CA ILE A 128 -17.37 -8.75 -19.82
C ILE A 128 -16.35 -8.70 -18.69
N LYS A 129 -15.74 -7.54 -18.49
CA LYS A 129 -14.84 -7.29 -17.36
C LYS A 129 -15.61 -6.54 -16.29
N THR A 130 -15.66 -7.13 -15.10
CA THR A 130 -16.37 -6.55 -13.98
C THR A 130 -15.50 -5.54 -13.25
N GLY A 131 -16.14 -4.47 -12.80
CA GLY A 131 -15.49 -3.44 -11.99
C GLY A 131 -15.32 -3.88 -10.55
N MET A 132 -14.79 -2.97 -9.74
CA MET A 132 -14.89 -3.12 -8.30
C MET A 132 -16.34 -2.89 -7.85
N ASP A 133 -16.68 -3.42 -6.68
CA ASP A 133 -17.92 -3.02 -6.02
C ASP A 133 -17.71 -1.65 -5.39
N ASP A 134 -18.22 -0.62 -6.05
CA ASP A 134 -18.06 0.79 -5.64
C ASP A 134 -19.00 1.19 -4.49
N THR A 135 -19.74 0.26 -3.90
CA THR A 135 -20.54 0.57 -2.70
C THR A 135 -19.65 0.76 -1.47
N ASP A 136 -19.96 1.77 -0.65
CA ASP A 136 -19.24 1.99 0.60
C ASP A 136 -19.56 0.84 1.59
N LYS A 137 -18.51 0.25 2.19
CA LYS A 137 -18.58 -0.83 3.20
C LYS A 137 -18.84 -0.31 4.61
N PHE A 138 -18.57 0.98 4.83
CA PHE A 138 -18.79 1.69 6.08
C PHE A 138 -19.48 3.02 5.80
N GLU A 139 -20.18 3.56 6.79
CA GLU A 139 -20.77 4.89 6.70
C GLU A 139 -19.68 5.96 6.55
N ARG A 140 -19.89 6.92 5.64
CA ARG A 140 -18.96 8.04 5.48
C ARG A 140 -19.01 8.96 6.69
N ILE A 141 -17.82 9.29 7.19
CA ILE A 141 -17.60 10.23 8.27
C ILE A 141 -16.70 11.36 7.75
N PRO A 142 -16.67 12.54 8.41
CA PRO A 142 -15.74 13.60 8.06
C PRO A 142 -14.29 13.12 8.01
N ASP A 143 -13.49 13.66 7.11
CA ASP A 143 -12.10 13.23 6.90
C ASP A 143 -11.24 13.33 8.18
N GLU A 144 -11.43 14.37 8.99
CA GLU A 144 -10.74 14.50 10.28
C GLU A 144 -11.12 13.39 11.29
N ASP A 145 -12.38 12.95 11.25
CA ASP A 145 -12.84 11.83 12.08
C ASP A 145 -12.28 10.50 11.55
N LEU A 146 -12.19 10.35 10.22
CA LEU A 146 -11.55 9.19 9.59
C LEU A 146 -10.06 9.10 9.91
N LEU A 147 -9.31 10.20 9.82
CA LEU A 147 -7.90 10.24 10.21
C LEU A 147 -7.73 9.87 11.69
N THR A 148 -8.61 10.38 12.56
CA THR A 148 -8.61 10.04 14.00
C THR A 148 -8.91 8.55 14.22
N LEU A 149 -9.86 7.98 13.49
CA LEU A 149 -10.17 6.54 13.52
C LEU A 149 -8.98 5.69 13.07
N VAL A 150 -8.32 6.08 11.97
CA VAL A 150 -7.10 5.43 11.46
C VAL A 150 -6.02 5.41 12.54
N GLN A 151 -5.66 6.59 13.07
CA GLN A 151 -4.63 6.69 14.11
C GLN A 151 -5.00 5.85 15.35
N LYS A 152 -6.25 5.93 15.82
CA LYS A 152 -6.69 5.25 17.04
C LYS A 152 -6.71 3.73 16.89
N GLN A 153 -7.17 3.19 15.76
CA GLN A 153 -7.19 1.75 15.54
C GLN A 153 -5.78 1.22 15.30
N THR A 154 -4.97 1.89 14.48
CA THR A 154 -3.59 1.48 14.22
C THR A 154 -2.74 1.51 15.49
N PHE A 155 -3.00 2.46 16.40
CA PHE A 155 -2.31 2.55 17.70
C PHE A 155 -2.45 1.29 18.56
N LYS A 156 -3.54 0.52 18.42
CA LYS A 156 -3.71 -0.75 19.13
C LYS A 156 -2.59 -1.75 18.85
N TYR A 157 -1.94 -1.69 17.69
CA TYR A 157 -0.76 -2.51 17.38
C TYR A 157 0.37 -2.31 18.42
N PHE A 158 0.63 -1.06 18.80
CA PHE A 158 1.71 -0.71 19.73
C PHE A 158 1.27 -0.74 21.19
N TRP A 159 -0.04 -0.61 21.43
CA TRP A 159 -0.58 -0.51 22.77
C TRP A 159 -1.10 -1.83 23.32
N ASP A 160 -2.12 -2.39 22.66
CA ASP A 160 -2.79 -3.64 23.03
C ASP A 160 -1.94 -4.85 22.63
N PHE A 161 -1.38 -4.81 21.42
CA PHE A 161 -0.50 -5.85 20.87
C PHE A 161 0.99 -5.62 21.16
N GLY A 162 1.34 -4.55 21.88
CA GLY A 162 2.70 -4.36 22.40
C GLY A 162 3.14 -5.52 23.29
N HIS A 163 4.43 -5.82 23.34
CA HIS A 163 4.93 -6.94 24.14
C HIS A 163 4.66 -6.71 25.62
N GLU A 164 4.01 -7.67 26.29
CA GLU A 164 3.51 -7.46 27.64
C GLU A 164 4.62 -7.25 28.67
N TYR A 165 5.77 -7.93 28.51
CA TYR A 165 6.91 -7.81 29.42
C TYR A 165 7.77 -6.56 29.16
N SER A 166 8.30 -6.38 27.95
CA SER A 166 9.16 -5.24 27.60
C SER A 166 8.40 -3.94 27.28
N GLY A 167 7.14 -4.01 26.89
CA GLY A 167 6.39 -2.88 26.32
C GLY A 167 6.78 -2.52 24.88
N MET A 168 7.76 -3.20 24.29
CA MET A 168 8.28 -2.94 22.94
C MET A 168 7.32 -3.43 21.84
N ALA A 169 7.50 -2.92 20.62
CA ALA A 169 6.72 -3.35 19.47
C ALA A 169 7.17 -4.73 18.99
N ARG A 170 6.21 -5.66 18.84
CA ARG A 170 6.46 -6.93 18.14
C ARG A 170 6.75 -6.67 16.67
N GLU A 171 7.68 -7.44 16.09
CA GLU A 171 8.03 -7.33 14.65
C GLU A 171 6.78 -7.44 13.77
N ARG A 172 6.01 -8.51 13.98
CA ARG A 172 4.77 -8.80 13.25
C ARG A 172 3.80 -9.58 14.12
N THR A 173 2.55 -9.71 13.69
CA THR A 173 1.53 -10.44 14.47
C THR A 173 1.82 -11.93 14.71
N THR A 174 2.71 -12.53 13.92
CA THR A 174 3.11 -13.94 14.02
C THR A 174 4.48 -14.14 14.68
N SER A 175 5.16 -13.09 15.14
CA SER A 175 6.55 -13.17 15.61
C SER A 175 6.73 -13.66 17.05
N GLY A 176 5.62 -13.99 17.75
CA GLY A 176 5.64 -14.41 19.15
C GLY A 176 6.28 -13.35 20.06
N ASP A 177 7.39 -13.71 20.71
CA ASP A 177 8.13 -12.82 21.61
C ASP A 177 9.20 -11.99 20.91
N VAL A 178 9.35 -12.06 19.58
CA VAL A 178 10.33 -11.23 18.87
C VAL A 178 9.81 -9.79 18.74
N VAL A 179 10.57 -8.86 19.31
CA VAL A 179 10.37 -7.41 19.22
C VAL A 179 11.45 -6.77 18.35
N THR A 180 11.10 -5.66 17.71
CA THR A 180 11.98 -4.93 16.76
C THR A 180 12.37 -3.56 17.32
N THR A 181 13.62 -3.16 17.17
CA THR A 181 14.12 -1.90 17.74
C THR A 181 13.63 -0.67 16.96
N GLY A 182 13.76 -0.62 15.64
CA GLY A 182 13.28 0.53 14.86
C GLY A 182 11.76 0.67 14.88
N GLY A 183 11.03 -0.44 14.73
CA GLY A 183 9.57 -0.44 14.89
C GLY A 183 9.11 -0.01 16.30
N THR A 184 9.90 -0.30 17.34
CA THR A 184 9.65 0.24 18.69
C THR A 184 9.86 1.74 18.75
N GLY A 185 10.85 2.30 18.05
CA GLY A 185 11.02 3.75 17.91
C GLY A 185 9.78 4.43 17.35
N PHE A 186 9.17 3.84 16.31
CA PHE A 186 7.92 4.32 15.74
C PHE A 186 6.76 4.19 16.73
N GLY A 187 6.68 3.06 17.44
CA GLY A 187 5.69 2.83 18.49
C GLY A 187 5.77 3.85 19.63
N VAL A 188 6.97 4.24 20.05
CA VAL A 188 7.17 5.31 21.05
C VAL A 188 6.60 6.63 20.55
N MET A 189 6.89 7.02 19.30
CA MET A 189 6.29 8.23 18.70
C MET A 189 4.77 8.13 18.64
N ALA A 190 4.22 6.98 18.26
CA ALA A 190 2.77 6.73 18.26
C ALA A 190 2.13 6.87 19.66
N MET A 191 2.84 6.52 20.74
CA MET A 191 2.36 6.75 22.12
C MET A 191 2.28 8.24 22.48
N LEU A 192 3.18 9.08 21.93
CA LEU A 192 3.10 10.53 22.11
C LEU A 192 1.86 11.09 21.39
N VAL A 193 1.63 10.65 20.14
CA VAL A 193 0.42 10.99 19.38
C VAL A 193 -0.84 10.58 20.14
N ALA A 194 -0.86 9.36 20.68
CA ALA A 194 -2.00 8.83 21.42
C ALA A 194 -2.30 9.60 22.71
N ALA A 195 -1.26 10.09 23.41
CA ALA A 195 -1.42 10.96 24.57
C ALA A 195 -1.99 12.33 24.16
N GLU A 196 -1.47 12.93 23.09
CA GLU A 196 -1.91 14.24 22.59
C GLU A 196 -3.36 14.21 22.08
N ARG A 197 -3.75 13.10 21.44
CA ARG A 197 -5.11 12.86 20.94
C ARG A 197 -6.08 12.32 21.99
N GLY A 198 -5.62 12.09 23.22
CA GLY A 198 -6.45 11.59 24.32
C GLY A 198 -6.94 10.14 24.13
N PHE A 199 -6.24 9.33 23.34
CA PHE A 199 -6.52 7.88 23.23
C PHE A 199 -6.07 7.15 24.51
N ILE A 200 -5.01 7.64 25.13
CA ILE A 200 -4.50 7.26 26.45
C ILE A 200 -4.16 8.51 27.24
N THR A 201 -3.97 8.39 28.54
CA THR A 201 -3.49 9.52 29.34
C THR A 201 -1.99 9.72 29.18
N ARG A 202 -1.51 10.95 29.41
CA ARG A 202 -0.07 11.26 29.47
C ARG A 202 0.68 10.38 30.48
N GLN A 203 0.06 10.09 31.62
CA GLN A 203 0.62 9.21 32.65
C GLN A 203 0.81 7.78 32.13
N GLN A 204 -0.19 7.23 31.43
CA GLN A 204 -0.07 5.90 30.82
C GLN A 204 1.05 5.87 29.77
N ALA A 205 1.18 6.94 28.97
CA ALA A 205 2.23 7.04 27.97
C ALA A 205 3.63 7.05 28.60
N VAL A 206 3.89 7.91 29.60
CA VAL A 206 5.21 7.99 30.26
C VAL A 206 5.57 6.67 30.95
N GLU A 207 4.61 5.99 31.57
CA GLU A 207 4.83 4.69 32.21
C GLU A 207 5.22 3.61 31.19
N ARG A 208 4.56 3.57 30.03
CA ARG A 208 4.90 2.61 28.97
C ARG A 208 6.28 2.90 28.36
N VAL A 209 6.60 4.17 28.10
CA VAL A 209 7.91 4.53 27.55
C VAL A 209 9.02 4.24 28.57
N GLN A 210 8.82 4.54 29.86
CA GLN A 210 9.77 4.19 30.91
C GLN A 210 9.97 2.67 31.02
N LYS A 211 8.92 1.87 30.83
CA LYS A 211 9.03 0.41 30.80
C LYS A 211 9.94 -0.07 29.66
N ILE A 212 9.76 0.47 28.45
CA ILE A 212 10.63 0.19 27.29
C ILE A 212 12.08 0.57 27.60
N VAL A 213 12.31 1.79 28.08
CA VAL A 213 13.66 2.30 28.41
C VAL A 213 14.32 1.45 29.50
N THR A 214 13.57 1.02 30.51
CA THR A 214 14.07 0.16 31.58
C THR A 214 14.45 -1.22 31.04
N PHE A 215 13.65 -1.81 30.15
CA PHE A 215 13.96 -3.09 29.53
C PHE A 215 15.23 -3.01 28.66
N LEU A 216 15.35 -1.97 27.83
CA LEU A 216 16.54 -1.69 27.01
C LEU A 216 17.81 -1.52 27.86
N ASP A 217 17.68 -0.94 29.05
CA ASP A 217 18.80 -0.70 29.96
C ASP A 217 19.19 -1.93 30.79
N LYS A 218 18.22 -2.71 31.26
CA LYS A 218 18.46 -3.76 32.25
C LYS A 218 18.55 -5.16 31.67
N GLU A 219 17.84 -5.42 30.59
CA GLU A 219 17.69 -6.78 30.05
C GLU A 219 18.37 -6.94 28.69
N CYS A 220 18.48 -5.87 27.89
CA CYS A 220 19.04 -5.95 26.55
C CYS A 220 20.58 -5.89 26.54
N THR A 221 21.19 -6.67 25.64
CA THR A 221 22.61 -6.50 25.32
C THR A 221 22.79 -5.31 24.39
N ALA A 222 23.59 -4.33 24.83
CA ALA A 222 24.07 -3.25 23.98
C ALA A 222 25.48 -3.56 23.48
N TYR A 223 25.71 -3.39 22.19
CA TYR A 223 26.98 -3.62 21.50
C TYR A 223 27.54 -2.26 21.10
N HIS A 224 28.56 -1.78 21.82
CA HIS A 224 29.06 -0.40 21.68
C HIS A 224 27.94 0.64 21.81
N GLY A 225 27.01 0.39 22.74
CA GLY A 225 25.83 1.19 23.01
C GLY A 225 24.67 1.03 22.01
N ALA A 226 24.89 0.43 20.84
CA ALA A 226 23.83 0.13 19.88
C ALA A 226 23.12 -1.19 20.19
N TYR A 227 21.87 -1.34 19.72
CA TYR A 227 21.05 -2.52 19.94
C TYR A 227 20.94 -3.38 18.68
N ALA A 228 20.54 -4.64 18.86
CA ALA A 228 20.23 -5.52 17.74
C ALA A 228 18.93 -5.13 17.04
N HIS A 229 18.80 -5.56 15.78
CA HIS A 229 17.55 -5.42 15.02
C HIS A 229 16.38 -6.09 15.76
N TRP A 230 16.54 -7.38 16.08
CA TRP A 230 15.55 -8.17 16.80
C TRP A 230 16.04 -8.58 18.19
N ILE A 231 15.12 -8.51 19.14
CA ILE A 231 15.34 -8.85 20.55
C ILE A 231 14.20 -9.77 20.99
N ASN A 232 14.49 -10.72 21.89
CA ASN A 232 13.44 -11.44 22.60
C ASN A 232 12.83 -10.52 23.65
N GLY A 233 11.57 -10.14 23.47
CA GLY A 233 10.85 -9.20 24.34
C GLY A 233 10.57 -9.71 25.75
N ALA A 234 10.75 -11.00 26.03
CA ALA A 234 10.62 -11.59 27.36
C ALA A 234 11.96 -11.69 28.12
N THR A 235 13.10 -11.71 27.40
CA THR A 235 14.41 -11.98 28.03
C THR A 235 15.50 -10.95 27.73
N GLY A 236 15.27 -10.02 26.79
CA GLY A 236 16.26 -9.04 26.36
C GLY A 236 17.39 -9.61 25.48
N ALA A 237 17.39 -10.92 25.24
CA ALA A 237 18.43 -11.58 24.43
C ALA A 237 18.31 -11.21 22.95
N THR A 238 19.44 -10.94 22.30
CA THR A 238 19.53 -10.75 20.85
C THR A 238 18.94 -11.93 20.11
N LYS A 239 18.08 -11.63 19.13
CA LYS A 239 17.56 -12.60 18.16
C LYS A 239 18.21 -12.30 16.82
N PRO A 240 19.13 -13.17 16.34
CA PRO A 240 19.82 -12.92 15.08
C PRO A 240 18.83 -12.77 13.93
N PHE A 241 18.98 -11.70 13.15
CA PHE A 241 18.20 -11.51 11.91
C PHE A 241 18.73 -12.43 10.80
N SER A 242 20.03 -12.71 10.82
CA SER A 242 20.72 -13.73 10.02
C SER A 242 21.98 -14.21 10.75
N GLU A 243 22.68 -15.20 10.20
CA GLU A 243 23.89 -15.77 10.82
C GLU A 243 24.93 -14.70 11.21
N LYS A 244 25.21 -13.74 10.32
CA LYS A 244 26.20 -12.67 10.55
C LYS A 244 25.59 -11.39 11.11
N ASP A 245 24.31 -11.41 11.43
CA ASP A 245 23.55 -10.27 11.95
C ASP A 245 22.96 -10.63 13.31
N ASN A 246 23.87 -10.76 14.28
CA ASN A 246 23.61 -11.20 15.65
C ASN A 246 24.21 -10.23 16.68
N GLY A 247 24.43 -8.97 16.29
CA GLY A 247 25.02 -7.93 17.12
C GLY A 247 24.28 -6.60 16.95
N ALA A 248 25.01 -5.50 16.86
CA ALA A 248 24.44 -4.17 16.62
C ALA A 248 23.88 -4.04 15.20
N ASP A 249 22.70 -3.44 15.12
CA ASP A 249 22.15 -2.79 13.94
C ASP A 249 22.05 -1.28 14.21
N LEU A 250 22.90 -0.50 13.54
CA LEU A 250 23.00 0.94 13.76
C LEU A 250 21.80 1.70 13.19
N VAL A 251 21.19 1.21 12.11
CA VAL A 251 20.03 1.85 11.48
C VAL A 251 18.80 1.69 12.37
N GLU A 252 18.52 0.46 12.82
CA GLU A 252 17.41 0.18 13.72
C GLU A 252 17.58 0.90 15.07
N THR A 253 18.81 0.96 15.59
CA THR A 253 19.15 1.78 16.76
C THR A 253 18.84 3.26 16.51
N SER A 254 19.14 3.79 15.32
CA SER A 254 18.85 5.18 14.97
C SER A 254 17.34 5.46 14.93
N LEU A 255 16.55 4.52 14.41
CA LEU A 255 15.09 4.64 14.37
C LEU A 255 14.49 4.55 15.79
N LEU A 256 15.02 3.68 16.66
CA LEU A 256 14.67 3.64 18.08
C LEU A 256 14.92 4.99 18.77
N PHE A 257 16.12 5.54 18.61
CA PHE A 257 16.49 6.80 19.27
C PHE A 257 15.85 8.03 18.66
N GLN A 258 15.43 8.01 17.39
CA GLN A 258 14.54 9.03 16.84
C GLN A 258 13.27 9.15 17.71
N GLY A 259 12.65 8.03 18.07
CA GLY A 259 11.45 8.03 18.92
C GLY A 259 11.72 8.34 20.38
N LEU A 260 12.77 7.76 20.98
CA LEU A 260 13.11 8.03 22.38
C LEU A 260 13.51 9.49 22.60
N LEU A 261 14.26 10.11 21.68
CA LEU A 261 14.61 11.52 21.80
C LEU A 261 13.39 12.43 21.64
N ALA A 262 12.43 12.09 20.77
CA ALA A 262 11.15 12.78 20.70
C ALA A 262 10.37 12.65 22.03
N ALA A 263 10.36 11.46 22.66
CA ALA A 263 9.75 11.27 23.97
C ALA A 263 10.44 12.10 25.07
N ARG A 264 11.78 12.18 25.04
CA ARG A 264 12.57 13.03 25.94
C ARG A 264 12.17 14.50 25.81
N ALA A 265 11.89 14.98 24.60
CA ALA A 265 11.42 16.35 24.35
C ALA A 265 9.95 16.57 24.78
N TYR A 266 9.10 15.55 24.62
CA TYR A 266 7.67 15.62 24.98
C TYR A 266 7.42 15.60 26.49
N PHE A 267 8.10 14.70 27.21
CA PHE A 267 8.00 14.54 28.66
C PHE A 267 8.91 15.54 29.38
N LYS A 268 8.53 16.82 29.37
CA LYS A 268 9.32 17.96 29.89
C LYS A 268 8.90 18.51 31.26
N GLU A 269 7.90 17.92 31.91
CA GLU A 269 7.46 18.39 33.23
C GLU A 269 8.50 18.07 34.31
N ASN A 270 8.55 18.91 35.35
CA ASN A 270 9.45 18.75 36.49
C ASN A 270 8.86 17.80 37.54
N THR A 271 8.42 16.62 37.10
CA THR A 271 7.99 15.52 37.97
C THR A 271 9.12 14.49 38.09
N GLU A 272 9.12 13.71 39.16
CA GLU A 272 10.12 12.64 39.35
C GLU A 272 10.08 11.62 38.21
N VAL A 273 8.87 11.26 37.74
CA VAL A 273 8.64 10.28 36.68
C VAL A 273 9.21 10.78 35.34
N GLU A 274 8.83 11.98 34.90
CA GLU A 274 9.33 12.51 33.62
C GLU A 274 10.83 12.86 33.68
N SER A 275 11.31 13.34 34.83
CA SER A 275 12.74 13.64 35.01
C SER A 275 13.60 12.38 34.95
N ARG A 276 13.15 11.28 35.57
CA ARG A 276 13.82 9.98 35.47
C ARG A 276 13.84 9.49 34.03
N LEU A 277 12.71 9.54 33.32
CA LEU A 277 12.65 9.11 31.93
C LEU A 277 13.64 9.87 31.04
N ARG A 278 13.67 11.21 31.16
CA ARG A 278 14.61 12.04 30.40
C ARG A 278 16.07 11.68 30.70
N ALA A 279 16.40 11.43 31.97
CA ALA A 279 17.75 11.07 32.38
C ALA A 279 18.15 9.69 31.85
N ASP A 280 17.27 8.69 31.92
CA ASP A 280 17.53 7.34 31.42
C ASP A 280 17.70 7.33 29.89
N ILE A 281 16.82 8.01 29.14
CA ILE A 281 16.95 8.15 27.68
C ILE A 281 18.27 8.82 27.32
N THR A 282 18.62 9.91 28.01
CA THR A 282 19.87 10.65 27.75
C THR A 282 21.08 9.75 27.97
N ARG A 283 21.11 9.00 29.08
CA ARG A 283 22.21 8.07 29.38
C ARG A 283 22.35 6.97 28.32
N LEU A 284 21.26 6.37 27.86
CA LEU A 284 21.31 5.34 26.82
C LEU A 284 21.77 5.94 25.48
N TRP A 285 21.29 7.13 25.12
CA TRP A 285 21.69 7.84 23.90
C TRP A 285 23.18 8.16 23.87
N GLU A 286 23.69 8.72 24.98
CA GLU A 286 25.09 9.13 25.13
C GLU A 286 26.07 7.95 25.17
N ALA A 287 25.57 6.73 25.47
CA ALA A 287 26.38 5.52 25.48
C ALA A 287 26.65 4.94 24.08
N ILE A 288 25.96 5.40 23.04
CA ILE A 288 26.15 4.89 21.67
C ILE A 288 27.46 5.43 21.11
N ASP A 289 28.40 4.54 20.84
CA ASP A 289 29.69 4.89 20.24
C ASP A 289 29.58 4.91 18.71
N TRP A 290 29.07 6.00 18.14
CA TRP A 290 28.97 6.16 16.68
C TRP A 290 30.33 6.10 15.98
N THR A 291 31.42 6.43 16.68
CA THR A 291 32.77 6.39 16.12
C THR A 291 33.27 4.96 15.94
N TRP A 292 32.83 4.02 16.78
CA TRP A 292 33.10 2.59 16.61
C TRP A 292 32.64 2.07 15.25
N PHE A 293 31.45 2.48 14.81
CA PHE A 293 30.83 2.04 13.57
C PHE A 293 31.49 2.62 12.30
N ARG A 294 32.61 3.33 12.43
CA ARG A 294 33.46 3.74 11.31
C ARG A 294 34.53 2.70 10.93
N LYS A 295 34.54 1.52 11.56
CA LYS A 295 35.47 0.41 11.24
C LYS A 295 36.92 0.89 11.04
N ASN A 296 37.64 1.14 12.13
CA ASN A 296 39.00 1.71 12.10
C ASN A 296 39.09 3.14 11.55
N GLY A 297 38.03 3.94 11.72
CA GLY A 297 38.06 5.38 11.42
C GLY A 297 37.86 5.72 9.94
N GLU A 298 37.28 4.84 9.14
CA GLU A 298 36.87 5.14 7.77
C GLU A 298 35.85 6.30 7.74
N ASP A 299 35.77 6.99 6.60
CA ASP A 299 34.84 8.11 6.41
C ASP A 299 33.45 7.62 5.95
N VAL A 300 32.94 6.58 6.62
CA VAL A 300 31.60 6.01 6.39
C VAL A 300 31.13 5.29 7.66
N LEU A 301 29.81 5.24 7.88
CA LEU A 301 29.21 4.39 8.90
C LEU A 301 28.88 3.00 8.35
N TYR A 302 29.10 1.98 9.17
CA TYR A 302 28.71 0.61 8.89
C TYR A 302 27.41 0.25 9.61
N TRP A 303 26.53 -0.43 8.89
CA TRP A 303 25.20 -0.79 9.39
C TRP A 303 25.29 -1.78 10.54
N HIS A 304 26.21 -2.75 10.47
CA HIS A 304 26.25 -3.85 11.42
C HIS A 304 27.62 -4.03 12.04
N TRP A 305 27.62 -4.50 13.29
CA TRP A 305 28.79 -5.05 13.97
C TRP A 305 28.37 -6.25 14.83
N SER A 306 29.14 -7.32 14.80
CA SER A 306 28.86 -8.55 15.57
C SER A 306 29.97 -8.84 16.58
N PRO A 307 29.64 -9.34 17.80
CA PRO A 307 30.66 -9.82 18.73
C PRO A 307 31.42 -11.06 18.20
N ASP A 308 30.78 -11.87 17.34
CA ASP A 308 31.35 -13.11 16.81
C ASP A 308 32.04 -12.90 15.45
N TYR A 309 31.52 -11.98 14.64
CA TYR A 309 31.94 -11.77 13.25
C TYR A 309 32.52 -10.37 12.96
N GLY A 310 32.62 -9.49 13.97
CA GLY A 310 33.08 -8.11 13.79
C GLY A 310 32.32 -7.39 12.68
N PHE A 311 33.05 -6.85 11.70
CA PHE A 311 32.50 -6.14 10.55
C PHE A 311 32.32 -7.02 9.29
N GLU A 312 32.29 -8.35 9.41
CA GLU A 312 32.22 -9.24 8.23
C GLU A 312 30.98 -9.03 7.33
N LYS A 313 29.84 -8.59 7.88
CA LYS A 313 28.67 -8.21 7.06
C LYS A 313 29.01 -7.05 6.11
N ASN A 314 29.98 -6.21 6.50
CA ASN A 314 30.68 -5.22 5.67
C ASN A 314 29.74 -4.32 4.83
N LEU A 315 28.61 -3.92 5.41
CA LEU A 315 27.61 -3.10 4.75
C LEU A 315 27.77 -1.63 5.15
N ALA A 316 28.46 -0.86 4.32
CA ALA A 316 28.59 0.59 4.47
C ALA A 316 27.27 1.29 4.13
N ILE A 317 26.80 2.20 5.00
CA ILE A 317 25.57 2.95 4.81
C ILE A 317 25.84 4.10 3.84
N ARG A 318 25.27 4.02 2.63
CA ARG A 318 25.47 5.02 1.57
C ARG A 318 24.14 5.47 1.00
N GLY A 319 23.97 6.78 0.86
CA GLY A 319 22.75 7.38 0.39
C GLY A 319 22.57 7.30 -1.14
N TRP A 320 21.37 7.52 -1.64
CA TRP A 320 20.16 7.87 -0.89
C TRP A 320 19.36 6.61 -0.53
N ASN A 321 18.93 6.50 0.73
CA ASN A 321 18.02 5.48 1.24
C ASN A 321 17.38 5.96 2.57
N GLU A 322 16.77 5.08 3.35
CA GLU A 322 16.05 5.34 4.60
C GLU A 322 16.93 5.81 5.78
N CYS A 323 18.25 5.73 5.65
CA CYS A 323 19.20 5.82 6.76
C CYS A 323 19.74 7.23 7.03
N LEU A 324 19.11 8.30 6.52
CA LEU A 324 19.56 9.68 6.74
C LEU A 324 19.66 10.02 8.24
N ILE A 325 18.65 9.59 9.02
CA ILE A 325 18.59 9.80 10.47
C ILE A 325 19.82 9.24 11.19
N THR A 326 20.41 8.15 10.71
CA THR A 326 21.61 7.54 11.29
C THR A 326 22.79 8.50 11.26
N TYR A 327 23.01 9.19 10.14
CA TYR A 327 24.09 10.17 10.04
C TYR A 327 23.82 11.45 10.84
N ILE A 328 22.56 11.90 10.88
CA ILE A 328 22.18 13.08 11.68
C ILE A 328 22.36 12.79 13.17
N LEU A 329 21.87 11.66 13.66
CA LEU A 329 22.05 11.22 15.04
C LEU A 329 23.54 11.05 15.38
N ALA A 330 24.31 10.40 14.51
CA ALA A 330 25.76 10.26 14.69
C ALA A 330 26.48 11.61 14.79
N ALA A 331 26.10 12.62 14.00
CA ALA A 331 26.70 13.95 14.07
C ALA A 331 26.20 14.77 15.27
N SER A 332 25.03 14.41 15.81
CA SER A 332 24.37 15.07 16.95
C SER A 332 24.81 14.51 18.31
N SER A 333 25.51 13.37 18.35
CA SER A 333 25.95 12.77 19.61
C SER A 333 26.87 13.71 20.40
N PRO A 334 26.59 14.01 21.69
CA PRO A 334 27.46 14.88 22.48
C PRO A 334 28.74 14.16 22.97
N THR A 335 28.80 12.83 22.87
CA THR A 335 29.89 11.99 23.41
C THR A 335 30.74 11.36 22.32
N HIS A 336 30.11 10.82 21.27
CA HIS A 336 30.78 10.04 20.23
C HIS A 336 30.43 10.55 18.83
N ALA A 337 30.47 11.87 18.60
CA ALA A 337 30.10 12.44 17.30
C ALA A 337 31.02 12.02 16.15
N ILE A 338 30.44 11.77 14.98
CA ILE A 338 31.19 11.68 13.72
C ILE A 338 31.57 13.06 13.18
N ASP A 339 32.62 13.14 12.39
CA ASP A 339 33.01 14.36 11.67
C ASP A 339 32.21 14.53 10.36
N LYS A 340 32.14 15.76 9.86
CA LYS A 340 31.41 16.11 8.63
C LYS A 340 31.86 15.26 7.42
N VAL A 341 33.16 14.94 7.33
CA VAL A 341 33.72 14.14 6.24
C VAL A 341 33.08 12.74 6.14
N VAL A 342 32.65 12.16 7.27
CA VAL A 342 31.98 10.85 7.30
C VAL A 342 30.62 10.93 6.59
N TYR A 343 29.89 12.03 6.75
CA TYR A 343 28.67 12.31 6.00
C TYR A 343 28.96 12.59 4.52
N GLU A 344 29.95 13.43 4.22
CA GLU A 344 30.24 13.83 2.84
C GLU A 344 30.77 12.68 1.99
N ALA A 345 31.77 11.93 2.47
CA ALA A 345 32.39 10.83 1.74
C ALA A 345 31.60 9.51 1.87
N GLY A 346 30.98 9.26 3.02
CA GLY A 346 30.24 8.05 3.32
C GLY A 346 28.84 8.09 2.72
N TRP A 347 27.97 8.87 3.37
CA TRP A 347 26.55 9.01 3.01
C TRP A 347 26.37 9.61 1.62
N ALA A 348 26.91 10.82 1.41
CA ALA A 348 26.66 11.57 0.19
C ALA A 348 27.57 11.17 -0.98
N LYS A 349 28.54 10.29 -0.73
CA LYS A 349 29.50 9.78 -1.73
C LYS A 349 30.18 10.92 -2.51
N ASN A 350 30.57 11.99 -1.81
CA ASN A 350 31.13 13.22 -2.37
C ASN A 350 30.30 13.79 -3.54
N GLY A 351 28.97 13.78 -3.41
CA GLY A 351 28.02 14.25 -4.42
C GLY A 351 27.42 13.15 -5.29
N GLY A 352 27.94 11.92 -5.26
CA GLY A 352 27.38 10.77 -5.99
C GLY A 352 26.01 10.29 -5.49
N ILE A 353 25.45 10.93 -4.46
CA ILE A 353 24.08 10.72 -3.99
C ILE A 353 23.01 11.34 -4.91
N ARG A 354 23.39 12.31 -5.75
CA ARG A 354 22.49 13.04 -6.65
C ARG A 354 21.98 12.16 -7.79
N ASN A 355 20.70 12.30 -8.11
CA ASN A 355 20.03 11.71 -9.27
C ASN A 355 19.83 12.77 -10.38
N GLY A 356 18.90 13.70 -10.15
CA GLY A 356 18.61 14.82 -11.05
C GLY A 356 17.80 14.49 -12.31
N LYS A 357 17.41 13.24 -12.53
CA LYS A 357 16.59 12.84 -13.69
C LYS A 357 15.11 13.18 -13.49
N SER A 358 14.37 13.28 -14.60
CA SER A 358 12.93 13.51 -14.61
C SER A 358 12.14 12.22 -14.88
N TYR A 359 11.09 11.99 -14.10
CA TYR A 359 10.14 10.88 -14.25
C TYR A 359 8.73 11.46 -14.20
N TYR A 360 7.88 11.16 -15.17
CA TYR A 360 6.52 11.76 -15.25
C TYR A 360 6.53 13.30 -15.25
N GLY A 361 7.60 13.91 -15.79
CA GLY A 361 7.81 15.37 -15.75
C GLY A 361 8.29 15.92 -14.40
N ILE A 362 8.58 15.05 -13.42
CA ILE A 362 8.99 15.42 -12.06
C ILE A 362 10.46 15.10 -11.87
N THR A 363 11.26 16.12 -11.52
CA THR A 363 12.70 15.93 -11.23
C THR A 363 12.89 15.29 -9.87
N LEU A 364 13.63 14.19 -9.79
CA LEU A 364 13.99 13.54 -8.52
C LEU A 364 15.41 13.96 -8.11
N PRO A 365 15.61 14.72 -7.02
CA PRO A 365 16.93 15.20 -6.61
C PRO A 365 17.96 14.10 -6.30
N LEU A 366 17.59 13.08 -5.53
CA LEU A 366 18.49 12.06 -4.98
C LEU A 366 18.02 10.62 -5.28
N GLY A 367 18.96 9.67 -5.20
CA GLY A 367 18.66 8.23 -5.20
C GLY A 367 18.62 7.55 -6.54
N SER A 368 18.10 6.32 -6.57
CA SER A 368 18.02 5.49 -7.77
C SER A 368 16.89 5.95 -8.71
N ASP A 369 16.82 5.34 -9.89
CA ASP A 369 15.77 5.65 -10.85
C ASP A 369 14.37 5.40 -10.25
N LYS A 370 13.49 6.39 -10.36
CA LYS A 370 12.15 6.42 -9.73
C LYS A 370 12.15 6.30 -8.20
N GLY A 371 13.29 6.52 -7.52
CA GLY A 371 13.40 6.74 -6.08
C GLY A 371 13.46 5.49 -5.19
N GLY A 372 12.89 4.36 -5.63
CA GLY A 372 12.85 3.11 -4.86
C GLY A 372 11.54 2.92 -4.09
N PRO A 373 11.54 2.07 -3.04
CA PRO A 373 10.39 1.90 -2.15
C PRO A 373 10.05 3.20 -1.41
N LEU A 374 8.76 3.49 -1.18
CA LEU A 374 8.38 4.82 -0.70
C LEU A 374 8.80 5.11 0.75
N PHE A 375 9.03 4.08 1.58
CA PHE A 375 9.48 4.25 2.96
C PHE A 375 10.82 5.00 3.11
N LEU A 376 11.64 5.04 2.06
CA LEU A 376 12.90 5.79 2.03
C LEU A 376 12.68 7.31 2.25
N SER A 377 11.48 7.82 1.94
CA SER A 377 11.08 9.22 2.16
C SER A 377 10.23 9.42 3.42
N GLN A 378 10.17 8.41 4.30
CA GLN A 378 9.28 8.40 5.47
C GLN A 378 10.04 8.15 6.78
N TYR A 379 10.85 7.08 6.87
CA TYR A 379 11.39 6.61 8.16
C TYR A 379 12.29 7.62 8.88
N SER A 380 13.21 8.25 8.15
CA SER A 380 14.05 9.33 8.71
C SER A 380 13.25 10.60 9.01
N PHE A 381 12.08 10.77 8.41
CA PHE A 381 11.28 11.99 8.45
C PHE A 381 10.08 11.88 9.39
N LEU A 382 10.04 10.89 10.28
CA LEU A 382 9.04 10.85 11.34
C LEU A 382 9.31 11.93 12.39
N GLY A 383 10.60 12.14 12.72
CA GLY A 383 11.09 13.20 13.59
C GLY A 383 11.77 14.35 12.83
N ILE A 384 12.60 14.06 11.81
CA ILE A 384 13.22 15.14 11.04
C ILE A 384 12.16 15.85 10.22
N ASN A 385 12.01 17.17 10.41
CA ASN A 385 11.11 17.97 9.59
C ASN A 385 11.76 18.29 8.23
N PRO A 386 11.21 17.80 7.10
CA PRO A 386 11.75 18.12 5.78
C PRO A 386 11.41 19.54 5.30
N GLN A 387 10.46 20.25 5.91
CA GLN A 387 10.03 21.58 5.46
C GLN A 387 11.14 22.63 5.63
N GLY A 388 11.63 23.16 4.50
CA GLY A 388 12.75 24.09 4.47
C GLY A 388 14.08 23.47 4.93
N LEU A 389 14.14 22.13 5.04
CA LEU A 389 15.38 21.42 5.32
C LEU A 389 16.15 21.27 4.01
N GLU A 390 17.34 21.83 3.97
CA GLU A 390 18.21 21.79 2.79
C GLU A 390 19.65 21.54 3.21
N ASP A 391 20.42 20.89 2.37
CA ASP A 391 21.87 20.86 2.46
C ASP A 391 22.52 21.06 1.08
N GLN A 392 23.83 20.88 0.99
CA GLN A 392 24.57 21.02 -0.26
C GLN A 392 24.20 19.99 -1.34
N TYR A 393 23.32 19.02 -1.09
CA TYR A 393 22.90 17.98 -2.01
C TYR A 393 21.44 18.09 -2.44
N ALA A 394 20.51 18.45 -1.56
CA ALA A 394 19.08 18.55 -1.91
C ALA A 394 18.25 19.46 -0.99
N ASP A 395 17.09 19.86 -1.52
CA ASP A 395 15.90 20.22 -0.74
C ASP A 395 15.15 18.92 -0.40
N TYR A 396 15.00 18.62 0.89
CA TYR A 396 14.42 17.37 1.36
C TYR A 396 12.89 17.35 1.33
N TRP A 397 12.22 18.51 1.37
CA TRP A 397 10.79 18.59 1.10
C TRP A 397 10.51 18.23 -0.35
N MET A 398 11.27 18.83 -1.28
CA MET A 398 11.19 18.53 -2.70
C MET A 398 11.52 17.05 -2.98
N GLN A 399 12.59 16.52 -2.38
CA GLN A 399 12.96 15.10 -2.53
C GLN A 399 11.80 14.17 -2.17
N ASN A 400 11.22 14.36 -0.98
CA ASN A 400 10.18 13.47 -0.47
C ASN A 400 8.88 13.61 -1.28
N ARG A 401 8.44 14.84 -1.53
CA ARG A 401 7.24 15.09 -2.34
C ARG A 401 7.36 14.55 -3.76
N ASN A 402 8.50 14.74 -4.40
CA ASN A 402 8.70 14.25 -5.77
C ASN A 402 8.82 12.73 -5.81
N HIS A 403 9.48 12.10 -4.84
CA HIS A 403 9.49 10.63 -4.73
C HIS A 403 8.08 10.06 -4.56
N THR A 404 7.26 10.65 -3.69
CA THR A 404 5.84 10.27 -3.52
C THR A 404 5.04 10.41 -4.81
N LEU A 405 5.13 11.56 -5.50
CA LEU A 405 4.39 11.77 -6.74
C LEU A 405 4.84 10.85 -7.88
N ILE A 406 6.12 10.46 -7.93
CA ILE A 406 6.61 9.48 -8.90
C ILE A 406 6.03 8.09 -8.60
N ASN A 407 5.97 7.70 -7.32
CA ASN A 407 5.34 6.45 -6.89
C ASN A 407 3.84 6.42 -7.22
N TYR A 408 3.12 7.51 -6.89
CA TYR A 408 1.71 7.72 -7.24
C TYR A 408 1.47 7.63 -8.75
N ASN A 409 2.21 8.40 -9.56
CA ASN A 409 2.01 8.44 -11.01
C ASN A 409 2.35 7.11 -11.69
N TYR A 410 3.34 6.36 -11.19
CA TYR A 410 3.60 5.00 -11.67
C TYR A 410 2.39 4.08 -11.43
N CYS A 411 1.80 4.10 -10.23
CA CYS A 411 0.64 3.28 -9.92
C CYS A 411 -0.59 3.72 -10.74
N LYS A 412 -0.78 5.03 -10.89
CA LYS A 412 -1.88 5.60 -11.68
C LYS A 412 -1.80 5.25 -13.16
N GLU A 413 -0.60 5.28 -13.76
CA GLU A 413 -0.39 4.85 -15.15
C GLU A 413 -0.53 3.34 -15.30
N ASN A 414 -0.14 2.58 -14.28
CA ASN A 414 -0.23 1.12 -14.23
C ASN A 414 0.37 0.44 -15.48
N PRO A 415 1.67 0.64 -15.77
CA PRO A 415 2.29 0.15 -17.01
C PRO A 415 2.30 -1.39 -17.12
N LYS A 416 2.11 -2.10 -16.00
CA LYS A 416 2.03 -3.58 -15.95
C LYS A 416 0.59 -4.11 -16.00
N GLY A 417 -0.43 -3.24 -15.98
CA GLY A 417 -1.83 -3.64 -16.07
C GLY A 417 -2.34 -4.46 -14.88
N TYR A 418 -1.80 -4.24 -13.68
CA TYR A 418 -2.26 -4.90 -12.46
C TYR A 418 -3.67 -4.43 -12.07
N THR A 419 -4.47 -5.34 -11.54
CA THR A 419 -5.85 -5.06 -11.14
C THR A 419 -5.90 -4.02 -10.02
N GLY A 420 -6.78 -3.01 -10.19
CA GLY A 420 -7.12 -2.02 -9.16
C GLY A 420 -6.17 -0.83 -9.03
N TYR A 421 -4.93 -0.92 -9.54
CA TYR A 421 -3.98 0.20 -9.56
C TYR A 421 -4.61 1.41 -10.23
N SER A 422 -4.65 2.55 -9.52
CA SER A 422 -5.37 3.75 -9.97
C SER A 422 -4.98 4.97 -9.14
N ALA A 423 -5.61 6.12 -9.42
CA ALA A 423 -5.47 7.33 -8.62
C ALA A 423 -5.95 7.16 -7.15
N SER A 424 -6.83 6.19 -6.88
CA SER A 424 -7.34 5.91 -5.53
C SER A 424 -6.76 4.63 -4.93
N CYS A 425 -5.91 3.89 -5.65
CA CYS A 425 -5.27 2.67 -5.14
C CYS A 425 -3.83 2.64 -5.63
N TRP A 426 -2.94 3.17 -4.80
CA TRP A 426 -1.54 3.37 -5.10
C TRP A 426 -0.69 3.19 -3.84
N GLY A 427 0.62 3.05 -4.03
CA GLY A 427 1.58 2.98 -2.93
C GLY A 427 2.42 1.71 -2.99
N LEU A 428 3.63 1.83 -3.53
CA LEU A 428 4.63 0.76 -3.58
C LEU A 428 5.72 1.01 -2.54
N THR A 429 5.85 0.09 -1.59
CA THR A 429 6.92 0.10 -0.59
C THR A 429 7.29 -1.31 -0.18
N ALA A 430 8.35 -1.48 0.60
CA ALA A 430 8.72 -2.79 1.12
C ALA A 430 7.64 -3.31 2.07
N SER A 431 7.17 -4.54 1.83
CA SER A 431 6.06 -5.16 2.57
C SER A 431 6.05 -6.66 2.32
N ASP A 432 5.17 -7.38 3.02
CA ASP A 432 4.75 -8.72 2.60
C ASP A 432 4.05 -8.65 1.23
N GLY A 433 3.87 -9.83 0.60
CA GLY A 433 3.25 -9.98 -0.71
C GLY A 433 2.82 -11.43 -0.94
N ASP A 434 2.02 -11.67 -1.98
CA ASP A 434 1.47 -12.99 -2.32
C ASP A 434 2.55 -14.05 -2.61
N THR A 435 3.77 -13.62 -2.95
CA THR A 435 4.95 -14.46 -3.18
C THR A 435 6.02 -14.31 -2.11
N GLY A 436 5.67 -13.73 -0.96
CA GLY A 436 6.56 -13.39 0.15
C GLY A 436 7.06 -11.94 0.12
N TYR A 437 7.85 -11.58 1.12
CA TYR A 437 8.34 -10.22 1.34
C TYR A 437 9.17 -9.69 0.16
N SER A 438 8.95 -8.42 -0.22
CA SER A 438 9.77 -7.76 -1.23
C SER A 438 9.84 -6.25 -1.03
N ALA A 439 10.94 -5.64 -1.46
CA ALA A 439 11.08 -4.19 -1.53
C ALA A 439 10.33 -3.63 -2.76
N HIS A 440 8.99 -3.58 -2.70
CA HIS A 440 8.18 -3.10 -3.83
C HIS A 440 8.48 -1.63 -4.13
N SER A 441 8.55 -1.30 -5.42
CA SER A 441 8.85 0.04 -5.91
C SER A 441 8.43 0.17 -7.38
N PRO A 442 8.40 1.39 -7.96
CA PRO A 442 8.17 1.57 -9.40
C PRO A 442 9.13 0.81 -10.34
N THR A 443 10.26 0.32 -9.81
CA THR A 443 11.24 -0.53 -10.54
C THR A 443 11.20 -2.00 -10.12
N ASN A 444 10.49 -2.34 -9.05
CA ASN A 444 10.30 -3.71 -8.54
C ASN A 444 8.82 -3.91 -8.18
N ASP A 445 7.95 -3.66 -9.16
CA ASP A 445 6.50 -3.78 -8.99
C ASP A 445 6.06 -5.23 -9.21
N LYS A 446 5.38 -5.81 -8.22
CA LYS A 446 4.86 -7.18 -8.25
C LYS A 446 3.31 -7.24 -8.18
N GLY A 447 2.63 -6.10 -8.32
CA GLY A 447 1.17 -6.01 -8.20
C GLY A 447 0.68 -5.87 -6.76
N VAL A 448 1.58 -5.69 -5.80
CA VAL A 448 1.30 -5.56 -4.37
C VAL A 448 1.23 -4.08 -3.99
N ILE A 449 0.10 -3.66 -3.40
CA ILE A 449 -0.07 -2.33 -2.79
C ILE A 449 0.04 -2.49 -1.28
N ALA A 450 0.81 -1.60 -0.65
CA ALA A 450 0.96 -1.52 0.80
C ALA A 450 0.38 -0.19 1.31
N PRO A 451 -0.70 -0.20 2.12
CA PRO A 451 -1.37 1.02 2.57
C PRO A 451 -0.42 2.04 3.21
N THR A 452 0.59 1.59 3.94
CA THR A 452 1.57 2.50 4.58
C THR A 452 2.29 3.42 3.60
N ALA A 453 2.48 3.01 2.34
CA ALA A 453 3.14 3.85 1.34
C ALA A 453 2.35 5.15 1.12
N ALA A 454 1.06 5.04 0.76
CA ALA A 454 0.21 6.18 0.50
C ALA A 454 -0.18 6.92 1.79
N LEU A 455 -0.52 6.18 2.86
CA LEU A 455 -0.99 6.79 4.10
C LEU A 455 0.14 7.49 4.86
N SER A 456 1.36 6.97 4.85
CA SER A 456 2.50 7.64 5.48
C SER A 456 3.05 8.81 4.64
N ALA A 457 2.41 9.11 3.50
CA ALA A 457 2.74 10.24 2.63
C ALA A 457 1.78 11.44 2.76
N PHE A 458 0.84 11.43 3.72
CA PHE A 458 -0.09 12.54 3.97
C PHE A 458 0.57 13.93 3.99
N PRO A 459 1.74 14.14 4.63
CA PRO A 459 2.34 15.46 4.62
C PRO A 459 2.76 15.96 3.23
N TYR A 460 3.02 15.05 2.28
CA TYR A 460 3.58 15.38 0.98
C TYR A 460 2.51 15.48 -0.13
N THR A 461 1.50 14.61 -0.07
CA THR A 461 0.44 14.47 -1.08
C THR A 461 -0.93 14.23 -0.40
N PRO A 462 -1.44 15.20 0.39
CA PRO A 462 -2.60 14.97 1.24
C PRO A 462 -3.87 14.63 0.46
N GLU A 463 -4.06 15.20 -0.73
CA GLU A 463 -5.21 14.90 -1.59
C GLU A 463 -5.14 13.46 -2.10
N GLU A 464 -4.01 13.04 -2.66
CA GLU A 464 -3.80 11.69 -3.19
C GLU A 464 -3.81 10.62 -2.08
N SER A 465 -3.28 10.95 -0.90
CA SER A 465 -3.30 10.07 0.27
C SER A 465 -4.71 9.94 0.86
N MET A 466 -5.52 11.00 0.85
CA MET A 466 -6.92 10.94 1.28
C MET A 466 -7.78 10.11 0.33
N GLU A 467 -7.58 10.24 -0.98
CA GLU A 467 -8.24 9.41 -1.98
C GLU A 467 -7.91 7.91 -1.79
N ALA A 468 -6.63 7.60 -1.52
CA ALA A 468 -6.22 6.24 -1.17
C ALA A 468 -6.89 5.76 0.12
N LEU A 469 -6.95 6.60 1.16
CA LEU A 469 -7.62 6.26 2.41
C LEU A 469 -9.11 5.98 2.22
N HIS A 470 -9.82 6.81 1.46
CA HIS A 470 -11.23 6.58 1.15
C HIS A 470 -11.43 5.26 0.41
N PHE A 471 -10.57 4.93 -0.54
CA PHE A 471 -10.65 3.66 -1.23
C PHE A 471 -10.36 2.46 -0.30
N PHE A 472 -9.27 2.51 0.47
CA PHE A 472 -8.91 1.42 1.39
C PHE A 472 -9.98 1.21 2.47
N TYR A 473 -10.54 2.29 3.02
CA TYR A 473 -11.53 2.21 4.09
C TYR A 473 -12.95 1.96 3.57
N TYR A 474 -13.44 2.77 2.63
CA TYR A 474 -14.84 2.68 2.19
C TYR A 474 -15.08 1.65 1.11
N LYS A 475 -14.16 1.44 0.16
CA LYS A 475 -14.39 0.50 -0.95
C LYS A 475 -13.93 -0.91 -0.60
N MET A 476 -12.73 -1.01 -0.04
CA MET A 476 -12.15 -2.31 0.32
C MET A 476 -12.60 -2.80 1.70
N GLY A 477 -12.88 -1.88 2.63
CA GLY A 477 -13.56 -2.18 3.89
C GLY A 477 -12.89 -3.28 4.71
N ASP A 478 -13.70 -4.24 5.13
CA ASP A 478 -13.33 -5.39 5.96
C ASP A 478 -12.28 -6.30 5.31
N LYS A 479 -11.99 -6.19 4.01
CA LYS A 479 -10.87 -6.90 3.40
C LYS A 479 -9.52 -6.37 3.89
N LEU A 480 -9.38 -5.05 4.06
CA LEU A 480 -8.12 -4.41 4.45
C LEU A 480 -8.12 -3.92 5.91
N TRP A 481 -9.28 -3.52 6.42
CA TRP A 481 -9.41 -2.90 7.74
C TRP A 481 -9.77 -3.95 8.81
N LYS A 482 -8.87 -4.21 9.77
CA LYS A 482 -9.14 -5.09 10.92
C LYS A 482 -8.65 -4.50 12.26
N ASP A 483 -8.35 -5.37 13.23
CA ASP A 483 -8.14 -5.05 14.64
C ASP A 483 -7.02 -4.04 14.91
N TYR A 484 -6.01 -3.97 14.05
CA TYR A 484 -4.86 -3.08 14.19
C TYR A 484 -4.73 -2.07 13.05
N GLY A 485 -5.86 -1.74 12.41
CA GLY A 485 -5.94 -0.80 11.29
C GLY A 485 -5.90 -1.52 9.95
N PHE A 486 -5.20 -0.94 8.97
CA PHE A 486 -4.98 -1.61 7.70
C PHE A 486 -3.95 -2.74 7.83
N ILE A 487 -4.22 -3.86 7.17
CA ILE A 487 -3.25 -4.96 6.98
C ILE A 487 -2.02 -4.48 6.20
N ASP A 488 -0.95 -5.28 6.25
CA ASP A 488 0.35 -4.91 5.68
C ASP A 488 0.31 -4.59 4.18
N ALA A 489 -0.30 -5.48 3.40
CA ALA A 489 -0.38 -5.34 1.95
C ALA A 489 -1.52 -6.17 1.33
N PHE A 490 -1.79 -5.93 0.06
CA PHE A 490 -2.73 -6.71 -0.74
C PHE A 490 -2.35 -6.71 -2.22
N ASN A 491 -2.83 -7.71 -2.97
CA ASN A 491 -2.67 -7.84 -4.41
C ASN A 491 -3.99 -8.27 -5.03
N LEU A 492 -4.70 -7.33 -5.63
CA LEU A 492 -6.01 -7.59 -6.25
C LEU A 492 -5.89 -8.45 -7.52
N THR A 493 -4.73 -8.48 -8.16
CA THR A 493 -4.50 -9.34 -9.34
C THR A 493 -4.43 -10.82 -8.92
N ALA A 494 -3.85 -11.08 -7.75
CA ALA A 494 -3.72 -12.41 -7.18
C ALA A 494 -4.88 -12.80 -6.25
N ASP A 495 -5.88 -11.92 -6.08
CA ASP A 495 -6.93 -12.01 -5.04
C ASP A 495 -6.35 -12.34 -3.65
N TRP A 496 -5.25 -11.68 -3.31
CA TRP A 496 -4.51 -11.89 -2.06
C TRP A 496 -4.61 -10.67 -1.16
N TYR A 497 -4.79 -10.93 0.13
CA TYR A 497 -4.83 -9.93 1.20
C TYR A 497 -4.00 -10.49 2.34
N ASP A 498 -3.09 -9.68 2.89
CA ASP A 498 -2.34 -10.10 4.06
C ASP A 498 -3.26 -10.39 5.26
N THR A 499 -2.79 -11.28 6.11
CA THR A 499 -3.41 -11.61 7.41
C THR A 499 -2.61 -11.04 8.58
N GLN A 500 -1.50 -10.35 8.28
CA GLN A 500 -0.54 -9.84 9.23
C GLN A 500 -0.44 -8.32 9.18
N TYR A 501 0.25 -7.81 10.21
CA TYR A 501 0.65 -6.43 10.36
C TYR A 501 2.11 -6.43 10.77
N ILE A 502 2.86 -5.41 10.34
CA ILE A 502 4.28 -5.24 10.63
C ILE A 502 4.49 -3.89 11.32
N ALA A 503 5.33 -3.86 12.37
CA ALA A 503 5.56 -2.65 13.16
C ALA A 503 6.05 -1.47 12.32
N ILE A 504 6.99 -1.75 11.39
CA ILE A 504 7.61 -0.72 10.56
C ILE A 504 6.66 -0.13 9.53
N ASP A 505 5.56 -0.82 9.22
CA ASP A 505 4.53 -0.34 8.30
C ASP A 505 3.38 0.34 9.04
N GLN A 506 2.98 -0.14 10.22
CA GLN A 506 1.93 0.50 11.03
C GLN A 506 2.37 1.83 11.67
N GLY A 507 3.62 1.90 12.13
CA GLY A 507 4.13 3.04 12.89
C GLY A 507 4.10 4.36 12.11
N PRO A 508 4.67 4.39 10.88
CA PRO A 508 4.67 5.57 10.03
C PRO A 508 3.28 6.11 9.70
N ILE A 509 2.26 5.25 9.58
CA ILE A 509 0.88 5.69 9.30
C ILE A 509 0.42 6.67 10.39
N ILE A 510 0.57 6.28 11.66
CA ILE A 510 0.15 7.12 12.80
C ILE A 510 0.97 8.42 12.84
N CYS A 511 2.30 8.28 12.70
CA CYS A 511 3.25 9.37 12.88
C CYS A 511 3.11 10.43 11.79
N MET A 512 2.98 10.02 10.53
CA MET A 512 2.91 10.94 9.39
C MET A 512 1.53 11.57 9.23
N ILE A 513 0.44 10.87 9.61
CA ILE A 513 -0.86 11.54 9.77
C ILE A 513 -0.75 12.63 10.83
N GLU A 514 -0.11 12.37 11.97
CA GLU A 514 0.01 13.40 13.00
C GLU A 514 0.87 14.59 12.55
N ASN A 515 2.00 14.33 11.88
CA ASN A 515 2.83 15.41 11.33
C ASN A 515 2.09 16.24 10.27
N TYR A 516 1.25 15.62 9.45
CA TYR A 516 0.38 16.33 8.53
C TYR A 516 -0.62 17.24 9.26
N ARG A 517 -1.26 16.73 10.32
CA ARG A 517 -2.31 17.46 11.06
C ARG A 517 -1.76 18.60 11.91
N THR A 518 -0.63 18.40 12.60
CA THR A 518 -0.13 19.31 13.64
C THR A 518 1.38 19.54 13.63
N GLY A 519 2.14 18.73 12.90
CA GLY A 519 3.60 18.75 12.95
C GLY A 519 4.18 18.32 14.30
N LEU A 520 3.41 17.63 15.16
CA LEU A 520 3.80 17.34 16.55
C LEU A 520 5.20 16.71 16.67
N LEU A 521 5.47 15.62 15.96
CA LEU A 521 6.72 14.86 16.12
C LEU A 521 7.90 15.63 15.51
N TRP A 522 7.67 16.31 14.39
CA TRP A 522 8.62 17.25 13.81
C TRP A 522 9.03 18.37 14.77
N ASN A 523 8.04 19.02 15.39
CA ASN A 523 8.29 20.10 16.33
C ASN A 523 9.06 19.61 17.56
N LEU A 524 8.72 18.42 18.08
CA LEU A 524 9.42 17.81 19.21
C LEU A 524 10.87 17.51 18.88
N PHE A 525 11.12 16.73 17.82
CA PHE A 525 12.46 16.26 17.49
C PHE A 525 13.39 17.41 17.05
N MET A 526 12.88 18.35 16.24
CA MET A 526 13.67 19.50 15.78
C MET A 526 13.91 20.57 16.84
N SER A 527 13.23 20.49 18.01
CA SER A 527 13.49 21.36 19.17
C SER A 527 14.70 20.94 20.00
N ILE A 528 15.27 19.77 19.73
CA ILE A 528 16.35 19.19 20.52
C ILE A 528 17.68 19.89 20.18
N PRO A 529 18.37 20.52 21.16
CA PRO A 529 19.60 21.28 20.89
C PRO A 529 20.71 20.46 20.22
N GLU A 530 20.90 19.21 20.64
CA GLU A 530 21.91 18.31 20.07
C GLU A 530 21.65 18.03 18.59
N ILE A 531 20.38 17.83 18.22
CA ILE A 531 19.97 17.62 16.83
C ILE A 531 20.24 18.86 15.98
N GLN A 532 19.90 20.04 16.49
CA GLN A 532 20.18 21.30 15.79
C GLN A 532 21.69 21.51 15.58
N GLN A 533 22.51 21.17 16.57
CA GLN A 533 23.97 21.24 16.47
C GLN A 533 24.51 20.24 15.45
N GLY A 534 24.03 19.00 15.44
CA GLY A 534 24.42 17.99 14.45
C GLY A 534 24.05 18.39 13.03
N LEU A 535 22.84 18.89 12.81
CA LEU A 535 22.40 19.43 11.51
C LEU A 535 23.31 20.58 11.04
N LYS A 536 23.60 21.56 11.91
CA LYS A 536 24.56 22.65 11.62
C LYS A 536 25.95 22.12 11.29
N LYS A 537 26.45 21.13 12.05
CA LYS A 537 27.76 20.48 11.84
C LYS A 537 27.84 19.85 10.46
N LEU A 538 26.76 19.22 10.00
CA LEU A 538 26.67 18.60 8.68
C LEU A 538 26.42 19.60 7.53
N GLY A 539 26.13 20.87 7.84
CA GLY A 539 25.89 21.92 6.86
C GLY A 539 24.43 22.02 6.38
N PHE A 540 23.49 21.48 7.15
CA PHE A 540 22.07 21.65 6.87
C PHE A 540 21.59 23.05 7.25
N GLN A 541 20.58 23.51 6.52
CA GLN A 541 19.79 24.71 6.78
C GLN A 541 18.35 24.27 7.05
N SER A 542 17.68 24.94 7.98
CA SER A 542 16.27 24.71 8.31
C SER A 542 15.74 25.91 9.10
N PRO A 543 14.43 26.23 9.04
CA PRO A 543 13.85 27.33 9.80
C PRO A 543 14.12 27.29 11.31
N CYS A 544 14.30 26.10 11.89
CA CYS A 544 14.59 25.93 13.32
C CYS A 544 16.08 26.04 13.70
N LEU A 545 16.99 26.25 12.74
CA LEU A 545 18.43 26.34 12.98
C LEU A 545 18.94 27.78 13.13
N ASN A 546 18.08 28.79 13.04
CA ASN A 546 18.47 30.20 13.10
C ASN A 546 18.70 30.72 14.52
#